data_AF-A0A1K1N2E1-F1
#
_entry.id   AF-A0A1K1N2E1-F1
#
_cell.length_a   1.000
_cell.length_b   1.000
_cell.length_c   1.000
_cell.angle_alpha   90.00
_cell.angle_beta   90.00
_cell.angle_gamma   90.00
#
_symmetry.space_group_name_H-M   'P 1'
#
loop_
_entity.id
_entity.type
_entity.pdbx_description
1 polymer ?
#
loop_
_entity_poly.entity_id
_entity_poly.type
_entity_poly.pdbx_seq_one_letter_code
_entity_poly.pdbx_strand_id
1 'polypeptide(L)'
;MRKKLFSFILLMCMAVGLTAISASAAITYEVYSQGTVRYDMAYDTLNLINTERKSLGRGQLVMDKTLMGYAVQRAAELSVNFAHTRPDGRSCFEGFSYSGSAAENIAYGYGSANDVYKAWKNSTGHHNSYINGIYTRTGLGCMYINGTYYWAQVFDSSSSITALSKPSNFKATKNVKVTKEIYDQYAPSATPVLSNLTYNSNAEVTLKWTPTGNTTSYRIYRFNNTYNGYEVIAELTDPSVSTYVDSKIKGGTTPKYKVRPITKKGDITAMGYYSSCKSVLVKPATPSFTASSADATSVYLKWSRANCDGYRLLVLNPATNKYSPVSMISGGTNNSFTVTGLTPNTTYTFKVRAYYKPSNTVITYSAYSPEIVITTSAAAADTSEIAAFTAEPELPKTDLPDETASEETDTETDERVSDETAAA
;
A
#
# COMPACT_ATOMS: atom_id res chain seq x y z
N MET A 1 22.08 -44.20 87.00
CA MET A 1 20.73 -43.61 87.13
C MET A 1 20.83 -42.09 87.25
N ARG A 2 20.45 -41.33 86.21
CA ARG A 2 19.94 -39.95 86.32
C ARG A 2 19.43 -39.53 84.93
N LYS A 3 18.11 -39.31 84.87
CA LYS A 3 17.33 -38.85 83.71
C LYS A 3 17.82 -37.47 83.27
N LYS A 4 17.90 -37.20 81.96
CA LYS A 4 17.95 -35.84 81.42
C LYS A 4 16.81 -35.64 80.43
N LEU A 5 16.04 -34.61 80.72
CA LEU A 5 14.87 -34.06 80.04
C LEU A 5 15.13 -33.81 78.55
N PHE A 6 14.18 -34.22 77.70
CA PHE A 6 14.01 -33.65 76.37
C PHE A 6 13.32 -32.28 76.50
N SER A 7 14.01 -31.22 76.11
CA SER A 7 13.43 -29.89 75.95
C SER A 7 12.99 -29.73 74.49
N PHE A 8 11.69 -29.79 74.24
CA PHE A 8 11.09 -29.41 72.95
C PHE A 8 11.11 -27.88 72.83
N ILE A 9 11.97 -27.36 71.96
CA ILE A 9 11.86 -25.97 71.47
C ILE A 9 11.06 -26.01 70.18
N LEU A 10 9.82 -25.53 70.26
CA LEU A 10 8.93 -25.31 69.11
C LEU A 10 9.41 -24.05 68.38
N LEU A 11 10.18 -24.23 67.30
CA LEU A 11 10.56 -23.14 66.41
C LEU A 11 9.42 -22.87 65.43
N MET A 12 8.58 -21.88 65.76
CA MET A 12 7.50 -21.41 64.90
C MET A 12 8.09 -20.53 63.79
N CYS A 13 8.41 -21.13 62.64
CA CYS A 13 8.75 -20.39 61.43
C CYS A 13 7.53 -19.63 60.91
N MET A 14 7.42 -18.33 61.21
CA MET A 14 6.56 -17.41 60.47
C MET A 14 7.17 -17.20 59.08
N ALA A 15 6.71 -18.00 58.12
CA ALA A 15 6.90 -17.69 56.70
C ALA A 15 6.02 -16.49 56.36
N VAL A 16 6.59 -15.29 56.35
CA VAL A 16 5.97 -14.13 55.72
C VAL A 16 6.06 -14.37 54.22
N GLY A 17 5.01 -14.93 53.64
CA GLY A 17 4.85 -15.08 52.20
C GLY A 17 4.76 -13.70 51.55
N LEU A 18 5.89 -13.16 51.12
CA LEU A 18 5.93 -11.99 50.25
C LEU A 18 5.49 -12.47 48.86
N THR A 19 4.20 -12.42 48.57
CA THR A 19 3.71 -12.62 47.21
C THR A 19 4.14 -11.42 46.38
N ALA A 20 5.19 -11.61 45.56
CA ALA A 20 5.51 -10.68 44.51
C ALA A 20 4.32 -10.64 43.54
N ILE A 21 3.47 -9.62 43.65
CA ILE A 21 2.55 -9.26 42.59
C ILE A 21 3.43 -8.81 41.43
N SER A 22 3.60 -9.68 40.44
CA SER A 22 4.18 -9.26 39.17
C SER A 22 3.25 -8.20 38.59
N ALA A 23 3.69 -6.94 38.60
CA ALA A 23 2.99 -5.88 37.89
C ALA A 23 2.92 -6.31 36.41
N SER A 24 1.73 -6.65 35.93
CA SER A 24 1.54 -6.84 34.49
C SER A 24 1.90 -5.52 33.83
N ALA A 25 2.81 -5.53 32.85
CA ALA A 25 3.13 -4.33 32.08
C ALA A 25 1.82 -3.69 31.60
N ALA A 26 1.62 -2.41 31.93
CA ALA A 26 0.42 -1.69 31.52
C ALA A 26 0.28 -1.76 29.98
N ILE A 27 -0.92 -2.10 29.51
CA ILE A 27 -1.22 -2.08 28.08
C ILE A 27 -1.10 -0.64 27.58
N THR A 28 -0.23 -0.41 26.61
CA THR A 28 -0.03 0.90 25.97
C THR A 28 -0.56 0.88 24.55
N TYR A 29 -1.02 2.05 24.10
CA TYR A 29 -1.48 2.31 22.74
C TYR A 29 -0.53 3.28 22.05
N GLU A 30 -0.71 3.49 20.75
CA GLU A 30 0.17 4.34 19.96
C GLU A 30 -0.61 5.44 19.26
N VAL A 31 -0.08 6.66 19.34
CA VAL A 31 -0.40 7.76 18.45
C VAL A 31 0.88 8.24 17.76
N TYR A 32 0.76 8.85 16.60
CA TYR A 32 1.88 9.32 15.80
C TYR A 32 1.86 10.84 15.75
N SER A 33 2.87 11.46 16.36
CA SER A 33 3.07 12.92 16.33
C SER A 33 4.02 13.28 15.20
N GLN A 34 3.52 14.01 14.21
CA GLN A 34 4.31 14.52 13.09
C GLN A 34 4.71 15.98 13.34
N GLY A 35 5.91 16.36 12.94
CA GLY A 35 6.33 17.75 13.03
C GLY A 35 7.71 17.97 12.46
N THR A 36 8.21 19.20 12.63
CA THR A 36 9.57 19.56 12.24
C THR A 36 10.47 19.61 13.46
N VAL A 37 11.55 18.83 13.46
CA VAL A 37 12.62 18.91 14.45
C VAL A 37 13.48 20.14 14.17
N ARG A 38 13.69 20.97 15.19
CA ARG A 38 14.37 22.28 15.12
C ARG A 38 15.69 22.26 15.90
N TYR A 39 16.72 21.68 15.28
CA TYR A 39 18.06 21.65 15.87
C TYR A 39 18.75 23.00 15.87
N ASP A 40 18.42 23.88 14.92
CA ASP A 40 18.80 25.30 14.99
C ASP A 40 18.42 25.92 16.34
N MET A 41 17.13 25.86 16.68
CA MET A 41 16.59 26.38 17.93
C MET A 41 17.18 25.69 19.15
N ALA A 42 17.41 24.37 19.05
CA ALA A 42 17.94 23.60 20.15
C ALA A 42 19.38 24.00 20.51
N TYR A 43 20.24 24.13 19.50
CA TYR A 43 21.64 24.53 19.67
C TYR A 43 21.78 26.01 20.05
N ASP A 44 20.94 26.90 19.51
CA ASP A 44 20.94 28.31 19.91
C ASP A 44 20.55 28.48 21.39
N THR A 45 19.60 27.67 21.87
CA THR A 45 19.21 27.65 23.30
C THR A 45 20.37 27.15 24.17
N LEU A 46 21.06 26.08 23.74
CA LEU A 46 22.23 25.58 24.45
C LEU A 46 23.36 26.63 24.52
N ASN A 47 23.56 27.41 23.45
CA ASN A 47 24.56 28.48 23.44
C ASN A 47 24.25 29.58 24.45
N LEU A 48 22.98 29.98 24.59
CA LEU A 48 22.54 30.95 25.62
C LEU A 48 22.78 30.41 27.04
N ILE A 49 22.39 29.16 27.29
CA ILE A 49 22.62 28.48 28.58
C ILE A 49 24.11 28.40 28.90
N ASN A 50 24.95 27.98 27.95
CA ASN A 50 26.40 27.88 28.15
C ASN A 50 27.08 29.24 28.33
N THR A 51 26.53 30.31 27.76
CA THR A 51 27.00 31.68 27.97
C THR A 51 26.75 32.11 29.42
N GLU A 52 25.56 31.84 29.95
CA GLU A 52 25.25 32.07 31.37
C GLU A 52 26.12 31.21 32.29
N ARG A 53 26.22 29.90 32.02
CA ARG A 53 27.08 28.99 32.79
C ARG A 53 28.52 29.49 32.87
N LYS A 54 29.09 29.95 31.74
CA LYS A 54 30.43 30.55 31.70
C LYS A 54 30.53 31.79 32.59
N SER A 55 29.54 32.68 32.57
CA SER A 55 29.51 33.88 33.42
C SER A 55 29.48 33.55 34.93
N LEU A 56 28.97 32.37 35.29
CA LEU A 56 28.90 31.86 36.66
C LEU A 56 30.08 30.93 37.03
N GLY A 57 31.12 30.85 36.18
CA GLY A 57 32.26 29.96 36.40
C GLY A 57 31.92 28.46 36.33
N ARG A 58 30.85 28.09 35.64
CA ARG A 58 30.43 26.69 35.44
C ARG A 58 30.96 26.14 34.11
N GLY A 59 31.32 24.86 34.10
CA GLY A 59 31.70 24.15 32.87
C GLY A 59 30.56 24.10 31.85
N GLN A 60 30.88 23.97 30.57
CA GLN A 60 29.86 23.90 29.52
C GLN A 60 29.11 22.57 29.54
N LEU A 61 27.83 22.62 29.22
CA LEU A 61 27.06 21.44 28.83
C LEU A 61 27.36 21.09 27.38
N VAL A 62 27.51 19.81 27.09
CA VAL A 62 27.75 19.30 25.74
C VAL A 62 26.54 18.53 25.23
N MET A 63 26.12 18.82 24.00
CA MET A 63 25.03 18.13 23.33
C MET A 63 25.42 16.66 23.07
N ASP A 64 24.70 15.74 23.69
CA ASP A 64 24.86 14.30 23.49
C ASP A 64 23.85 13.77 22.48
N LYS A 65 24.31 12.91 21.57
CA LYS A 65 23.47 12.38 20.47
C LYS A 65 22.28 11.55 20.98
N THR A 66 22.49 10.72 22.00
CA THR A 66 21.46 9.85 22.56
C THR A 66 20.44 10.67 23.33
N LEU A 67 20.91 11.59 24.18
CA LEU A 67 20.03 12.51 24.91
C LEU A 67 19.27 13.45 23.97
N MET A 68 19.87 13.90 22.87
CA MET A 68 19.19 14.73 21.88
C MET A 68 18.07 13.96 21.20
N GLY A 69 18.31 12.70 20.80
CA GLY A 69 17.26 11.83 20.27
C GLY A 69 16.11 11.61 21.26
N TYR A 70 16.46 11.43 22.55
CA TYR A 70 15.51 11.32 23.65
C TYR A 70 14.69 12.62 23.84
N ALA A 71 15.35 13.78 23.83
CA ALA A 71 14.70 15.07 23.99
C ALA A 71 13.74 15.38 22.83
N VAL A 72 14.08 14.99 21.60
CA VAL A 72 13.15 15.09 20.46
C VAL A 72 11.93 14.17 20.66
N GLN A 73 12.13 12.94 21.17
CA GLN A 73 11.02 12.06 21.52
C GLN A 73 10.14 12.66 22.64
N ARG A 74 10.75 13.25 23.67
CA ARG A 74 10.02 13.97 24.73
C ARG A 74 9.23 15.16 24.17
N ALA A 75 9.80 15.95 23.27
CA ALA A 75 9.08 17.06 22.62
C ALA A 75 7.83 16.58 21.85
N ALA A 76 7.91 15.43 21.14
CA ALA A 76 6.73 14.83 20.52
C ALA A 76 5.68 14.36 21.55
N GLU A 77 6.11 13.75 22.65
CA GLU A 77 5.22 13.32 23.73
C GLU A 77 4.50 14.49 24.40
N LEU A 78 5.19 15.61 24.60
CA LEU A 78 4.63 16.84 25.16
C LEU A 78 3.53 17.47 24.28
N SER A 79 3.52 17.18 22.97
CA SER A 79 2.42 17.57 22.07
C SER A 79 1.14 16.76 22.24
N VAL A 80 1.23 15.60 22.92
CA VAL A 80 0.12 14.70 23.22
C VAL A 80 -0.33 14.88 24.67
N ASN A 81 0.61 14.97 25.60
CA ASN A 81 0.34 15.23 27.02
C ASN A 81 1.49 16.05 27.61
N PHE A 82 1.23 17.33 27.92
CA PHE A 82 2.25 18.23 28.45
C PHE A 82 2.46 17.99 29.96
N ALA A 83 3.34 17.04 30.29
CA ALA A 83 3.71 16.70 31.65
C ALA A 83 5.13 16.09 31.73
N HIS A 84 5.74 16.16 32.92
CA HIS A 84 6.95 15.39 33.23
C HIS A 84 6.67 13.88 33.25
N THR A 85 5.48 13.45 33.65
CA THR A 85 5.06 12.06 33.43
C THR A 85 4.81 11.83 31.95
N ARG A 86 5.39 10.76 31.40
CA ARG A 86 5.22 10.39 30.00
C ARG A 86 3.75 10.02 29.70
N PRO A 87 3.29 10.14 28.45
CA PRO A 87 1.90 9.84 28.11
C PRO A 87 1.48 8.38 28.36
N ASP A 88 2.43 7.46 28.51
CA ASP A 88 2.21 6.06 28.90
C ASP A 88 2.30 5.81 30.42
N GLY A 89 2.45 6.86 31.23
CA GLY A 89 2.52 6.80 32.70
C GLY A 89 3.93 6.60 33.26
N ARG A 90 4.95 6.38 32.42
CA ARG A 90 6.33 6.21 32.85
C ARG A 90 6.97 7.53 33.29
N SER A 91 8.07 7.44 34.04
CA SER A 91 8.90 8.59 34.38
C SER A 91 9.62 9.17 33.14
N CYS A 92 9.82 10.49 33.08
CA CYS A 92 10.65 11.15 32.06
C CYS A 92 12.15 10.81 32.13
N PHE A 93 12.56 9.94 33.04
CA PHE A 93 13.92 9.40 33.10
C PHE A 93 14.01 7.96 32.57
N GLU A 94 12.90 7.39 32.10
CA GLU A 94 12.88 6.07 31.48
C GLU A 94 13.04 6.17 29.96
N GLY A 95 13.81 5.25 29.37
CA GLY A 95 14.02 5.16 27.92
C GLY A 95 15.37 5.73 27.42
N PHE A 96 16.26 6.12 28.34
CA PHE A 96 17.68 6.31 28.07
C PHE A 96 18.50 5.89 29.30
N SER A 97 19.75 5.49 29.08
CA SER A 97 20.67 5.11 30.16
C SER A 97 21.50 6.32 30.58
N TYR A 98 21.59 6.56 31.88
CA TYR A 98 22.47 7.55 32.49
C TYR A 98 23.07 6.99 33.79
N SER A 99 24.23 7.50 34.18
CA SER A 99 24.82 7.22 35.50
C SER A 99 24.83 8.49 36.34
N GLY A 100 24.32 8.40 37.57
CA GLY A 100 24.27 9.53 38.52
C GLY A 100 22.95 10.31 38.45
N SER A 101 23.03 11.64 38.44
CA SER A 101 21.86 12.53 38.53
C SER A 101 21.30 12.84 37.14
N ALA A 102 19.98 13.06 37.05
CA ALA A 102 19.31 13.55 35.85
C ALA A 102 18.30 14.66 36.19
N ALA A 103 17.95 15.49 35.21
CA ALA A 103 16.93 16.52 35.30
C ALA A 103 16.22 16.70 33.95
N GLU A 104 15.02 17.27 33.98
CA GLU A 104 14.25 17.62 32.79
C GLU A 104 13.71 19.05 32.91
N ASN A 105 13.88 19.85 31.85
CA ASN A 105 13.13 21.09 31.65
C ASN A 105 12.20 20.92 30.44
N ILE A 106 10.94 21.33 30.58
CA ILE A 106 9.95 21.27 29.50
C ILE A 106 9.34 22.65 29.27
N ALA A 107 8.93 22.92 28.04
CA ALA A 107 8.19 24.14 27.70
C ALA A 107 7.40 23.95 26.41
N TYR A 108 6.38 24.78 26.16
CA TYR A 108 5.69 24.84 24.88
C TYR A 108 5.26 26.28 24.56
N GLY A 109 5.03 26.58 23.28
CA GLY A 109 4.54 27.88 22.81
C GLY A 109 5.61 28.94 22.58
N TYR A 110 6.84 28.77 23.10
CA TYR A 110 7.93 29.71 22.88
C TYR A 110 8.51 29.56 21.47
N GLY A 111 8.44 30.64 20.68
CA GLY A 111 8.78 30.65 19.25
C GLY A 111 10.25 30.87 18.92
N SER A 112 11.11 31.08 19.92
CA SER A 112 12.55 31.30 19.73
C SER A 112 13.39 30.72 20.86
N ALA A 113 14.68 30.49 20.58
CA ALA A 113 15.66 30.06 21.58
C ALA A 113 15.78 31.04 22.75
N ASN A 114 15.71 32.34 22.47
CA ASN A 114 15.79 33.39 23.49
C ASN A 114 14.57 33.38 24.41
N ASP A 115 13.37 33.14 23.88
CA ASP A 115 12.15 33.16 24.68
C ASP A 115 12.08 31.96 25.62
N VAL A 116 12.41 30.75 25.12
CA VAL A 116 12.45 29.55 25.98
C VAL A 116 13.57 29.62 27.03
N TYR A 117 14.74 30.16 26.65
CA TYR A 117 15.84 30.40 27.59
C TYR A 117 15.42 31.36 28.70
N LYS A 118 14.80 32.50 28.37
CA LYS A 118 14.29 33.45 29.36
C LYS A 118 13.23 32.83 30.26
N ALA A 119 12.33 32.02 29.68
CA ALA A 119 11.31 31.32 30.45
C ALA A 119 11.92 30.35 31.48
N TRP A 120 12.89 29.53 31.07
CA TRP A 120 13.58 28.62 31.99
C TRP A 120 14.45 29.36 33.01
N LYS A 121 15.14 30.44 32.61
CA LYS A 121 15.92 31.29 33.50
C LYS A 121 15.08 31.94 34.59
N ASN A 122 13.89 32.41 34.25
CA ASN A 122 12.99 33.07 35.21
C ASN A 122 12.22 32.07 36.11
N SER A 123 12.44 30.77 35.93
CA SER A 123 11.83 29.72 36.74
C SER A 123 12.88 29.06 37.61
N THR A 124 12.82 29.23 38.93
CA THR A 124 13.79 28.69 39.89
C THR A 124 14.13 27.21 39.66
N GLY A 125 13.13 26.35 39.46
CA GLY A 125 13.34 24.92 39.20
C GLY A 125 14.15 24.67 37.93
N HIS A 126 13.65 25.17 36.79
CA HIS A 126 14.30 25.02 35.49
C HIS A 126 15.70 25.66 35.41
N HIS A 127 15.89 26.84 36.01
CA HIS A 127 17.17 27.54 36.06
C HIS A 127 18.21 26.71 36.81
N ASN A 128 17.84 26.24 38.01
CA ASN A 128 18.71 25.42 38.86
C ASN A 128 19.17 24.14 38.15
N SER A 129 18.32 23.53 37.31
CA SER A 129 18.69 22.34 36.52
C SER A 129 19.93 22.54 35.68
N TYR A 130 20.23 23.74 35.19
CA TYR A 130 21.41 23.98 34.35
C TYR A 130 22.46 24.92 34.96
N ILE A 131 22.29 25.48 36.15
CA ILE A 131 23.34 26.29 36.82
C ILE A 131 24.01 25.61 38.02
N ASN A 132 23.44 24.51 38.54
CA ASN A 132 23.98 23.78 39.70
C ASN A 132 25.39 23.19 39.48
N GLY A 133 25.83 23.06 38.22
CA GLY A 133 27.17 22.62 37.83
C GLY A 133 27.40 21.11 37.88
N ILE A 134 26.42 20.29 38.25
CA ILE A 134 26.62 18.84 38.41
C ILE A 134 26.50 18.06 37.08
N TYR A 135 25.84 18.67 36.09
CA TYR A 135 25.65 18.06 34.76
C TYR A 135 26.70 18.56 33.77
N THR A 136 27.13 17.64 32.91
CA THR A 136 28.13 17.83 31.85
C THR A 136 27.55 17.55 30.46
N ARG A 137 26.53 16.68 30.38
CA ARG A 137 25.85 16.30 29.14
C ARG A 137 24.42 16.79 29.13
N THR A 138 23.93 17.16 27.95
CA THR A 138 22.54 17.54 27.74
C THR A 138 22.02 17.04 26.41
N GLY A 139 20.71 16.77 26.36
CA GLY A 139 19.97 16.65 25.12
C GLY A 139 18.92 17.74 25.08
N LEU A 140 18.87 18.50 23.99
CA LEU A 140 17.86 19.53 23.81
C LEU A 140 17.10 19.26 22.52
N GLY A 141 15.79 19.11 22.64
CA GLY A 141 14.87 18.80 21.56
C GLY A 141 13.83 19.90 21.42
N CYS A 142 13.58 20.32 20.19
CA CYS A 142 12.49 21.21 19.84
C CYS A 142 11.73 20.61 18.66
N MET A 143 10.42 20.44 18.78
CA MET A 143 9.55 20.02 17.68
C MET A 143 8.44 21.04 17.45
N TYR A 144 8.27 21.44 16.19
CA TYR A 144 7.14 22.27 15.75
C TYR A 144 6.02 21.36 15.23
N ILE A 145 4.91 21.32 15.97
CA ILE A 145 3.78 20.41 15.79
C ILE A 145 2.50 21.24 15.95
N ASN A 146 1.56 21.18 15.00
CA ASN A 146 0.28 21.91 15.08
C ASN A 146 0.44 23.42 15.36
N GLY A 147 1.41 24.07 14.72
CA GLY A 147 1.64 25.50 14.93
C GLY A 147 2.32 25.85 16.27
N THR A 148 2.68 24.87 17.08
CA THR A 148 3.23 25.06 18.43
C THR A 148 4.62 24.44 18.53
N TYR A 149 5.56 25.15 19.14
CA TYR A 149 6.87 24.61 19.50
C TYR A 149 6.80 23.90 20.84
N TYR A 150 7.24 22.65 20.89
CA TYR A 150 7.40 21.86 22.11
C TYR A 150 8.88 21.61 22.37
N TRP A 151 9.29 21.84 23.61
CA TRP A 151 10.67 21.86 24.04
C TRP A 151 10.89 20.88 25.18
N ALA A 152 11.96 20.10 25.08
CA ALA A 152 12.46 19.30 26.17
C ALA A 152 13.97 19.43 26.25
N GLN A 153 14.50 19.61 27.46
CA GLN A 153 15.91 19.54 27.75
C GLN A 153 16.13 18.52 28.85
N VAL A 154 17.01 17.55 28.61
CA VAL A 154 17.42 16.54 29.59
C VAL A 154 18.91 16.67 29.88
N PHE A 155 19.31 16.28 31.09
CA PHE A 155 20.69 16.40 31.56
C PHE A 155 21.15 15.11 32.23
N ASP A 156 22.45 14.81 32.14
CA ASP A 156 23.09 13.83 33.02
C ASP A 156 24.54 14.20 33.40
N SER A 157 25.06 13.50 34.41
CA SER A 157 26.39 13.70 35.00
C SER A 157 27.48 12.78 34.44
N SER A 158 27.27 12.11 33.30
CA SER A 158 28.22 11.10 32.79
C SER A 158 29.47 11.74 32.17
N SER A 159 30.62 11.04 32.23
CA SER A 159 31.94 11.57 31.88
C SER A 159 32.37 11.40 30.41
N SER A 160 31.62 10.65 29.59
CA SER A 160 31.98 10.42 28.18
C SER A 160 31.32 11.45 27.27
N ILE A 161 32.14 12.21 26.54
CA ILE A 161 31.67 13.34 25.73
C ILE A 161 32.34 13.27 24.34
N THR A 162 31.53 13.14 23.29
CA THR A 162 31.91 13.57 21.95
C THR A 162 30.93 14.66 21.54
N ALA A 163 31.43 15.88 21.35
CA ALA A 163 30.60 17.00 20.94
C ALA A 163 30.00 16.73 19.56
N LEU A 164 28.68 16.83 19.45
CA LEU A 164 27.97 16.63 18.20
C LEU A 164 27.88 17.95 17.41
N SER A 165 28.31 17.95 16.15
CA SER A 165 28.05 19.07 15.24
C SER A 165 26.55 19.27 15.02
N LYS A 166 26.12 20.53 14.90
CA LYS A 166 24.70 20.88 14.73
C LYS A 166 24.12 20.21 13.47
N PRO A 167 23.14 19.29 13.57
CA PRO A 167 22.50 18.71 12.40
C PRO A 167 21.46 19.64 11.79
N SER A 168 21.06 19.39 10.54
CA SER A 168 19.98 20.12 9.87
C SER A 168 18.61 19.78 10.44
N ASN A 169 17.68 20.74 10.35
CA ASN A 169 16.27 20.53 10.66
C ASN A 169 15.63 19.53 9.68
N PHE A 170 14.66 18.75 10.14
CA PHE A 170 13.99 17.76 9.31
C PHE A 170 12.58 17.47 9.82
N LYS A 171 11.69 17.00 8.93
CA LYS A 171 10.37 16.49 9.31
C LYS A 171 10.51 15.09 9.90
N ALA A 172 9.84 14.83 11.01
CA ALA A 172 9.83 13.54 11.68
C ALA A 172 8.41 13.13 12.04
N THR A 173 8.16 11.82 12.09
CA THR A 173 7.00 11.25 12.74
C THR A 173 7.50 10.42 13.92
N LYS A 174 7.01 10.72 15.12
CA LYS A 174 7.36 10.02 16.35
C LYS A 174 6.19 9.20 16.82
N ASN A 175 6.47 7.93 17.12
CA ASN A 175 5.53 7.05 17.81
C ASN A 175 5.51 7.47 19.28
N VAL A 176 4.33 7.82 19.78
CA VAL A 176 4.08 8.21 21.16
C VAL A 176 3.22 7.13 21.79
N LYS A 177 3.81 6.42 22.75
CA LYS A 177 3.08 5.46 23.58
C LYS A 177 2.20 6.20 24.58
N VAL A 178 0.95 5.79 24.69
CA VAL A 178 -0.06 6.45 25.53
C VAL A 178 -0.86 5.45 26.35
N THR A 179 -1.44 5.91 27.47
CA THR A 179 -2.49 5.18 28.18
C THR A 179 -3.77 5.09 27.34
N LYS A 180 -4.72 4.22 27.75
CA LYS A 180 -6.04 4.12 27.11
C LYS A 180 -6.80 5.46 27.14
N GLU A 181 -6.75 6.15 28.27
CA GLU A 181 -7.44 7.42 28.47
C GLU A 181 -6.95 8.50 27.50
N ILE A 182 -5.64 8.61 27.30
CA ILE A 182 -5.09 9.56 26.31
C ILE A 182 -5.40 9.09 24.90
N TYR A 183 -5.28 7.79 24.59
CA TYR A 183 -5.61 7.25 23.27
C TYR A 183 -7.04 7.58 22.84
N ASP A 184 -8.02 7.42 23.74
CA ASP A 184 -9.45 7.65 23.46
C ASP A 184 -9.76 9.12 23.09
N GLN A 185 -8.89 10.07 23.44
CA GLN A 185 -9.02 11.49 23.05
C GLN A 185 -8.66 11.75 21.58
N TYR A 186 -7.90 10.83 20.95
CA TYR A 186 -7.43 10.96 19.58
C TYR A 186 -7.97 9.87 18.65
N ALA A 187 -8.37 8.72 19.19
CA ALA A 187 -8.71 7.54 18.42
C ALA A 187 -10.11 7.58 17.78
N PRO A 188 -10.33 6.78 16.73
CA PRO A 188 -11.67 6.49 16.25
C PRO A 188 -12.56 5.93 17.38
N SER A 189 -13.83 6.33 17.41
CA SER A 189 -14.72 6.00 18.53
C SER A 189 -15.19 4.54 18.56
N ALA A 190 -14.93 3.79 17.49
CA ALA A 190 -15.34 2.40 17.34
C ALA A 190 -14.46 1.65 16.32
N THR A 191 -14.61 0.33 16.28
CA THR A 191 -14.02 -0.53 15.24
C THR A 191 -15.04 -0.73 14.12
N PRO A 192 -14.65 -0.62 12.83
CA PRO A 192 -15.57 -0.82 11.72
C PRO A 192 -15.96 -2.29 11.61
N VAL A 193 -17.24 -2.54 11.39
CA VAL A 193 -17.76 -3.89 11.17
C VAL A 193 -17.82 -4.13 9.67
N LEU A 194 -16.90 -4.96 9.17
CA LEU A 194 -16.87 -5.38 7.77
C LEU A 194 -17.99 -6.39 7.50
N SER A 195 -18.91 -6.01 6.61
CA SER A 195 -20.02 -6.85 6.16
C SER A 195 -19.53 -8.04 5.35
N ASN A 196 -20.42 -8.99 5.07
CA ASN A 196 -20.10 -10.07 4.14
C ASN A 196 -19.72 -9.48 2.77
N LEU A 197 -18.63 -10.00 2.19
CA LEU A 197 -18.13 -9.54 0.91
C LEU A 197 -19.04 -10.01 -0.21
N THR A 198 -19.21 -9.17 -1.22
CA THR A 198 -19.90 -9.52 -2.45
C THR A 198 -18.94 -9.36 -3.62
N TYR A 199 -19.19 -10.04 -4.73
CA TYR A 199 -18.42 -9.85 -5.96
C TYR A 199 -19.33 -9.92 -7.18
N ASN A 200 -18.93 -9.29 -8.28
CA ASN A 200 -19.71 -9.24 -9.52
C ASN A 200 -19.14 -10.17 -10.60
N SER A 201 -19.77 -10.19 -11.78
CA SER A 201 -19.35 -10.99 -12.94
C SER A 201 -17.98 -10.60 -13.50
N ASN A 202 -17.42 -9.46 -13.10
CA ASN A 202 -16.09 -9.00 -13.49
C ASN A 202 -15.00 -9.43 -12.50
N ALA A 203 -15.34 -10.27 -11.51
CA ALA A 203 -14.47 -10.68 -10.41
C ALA A 203 -14.01 -9.51 -9.49
N GLU A 204 -14.82 -8.44 -9.42
CA GLU A 204 -14.53 -7.30 -8.55
C GLU A 204 -15.19 -7.49 -7.19
N VAL A 205 -14.43 -7.35 -6.11
CA VAL A 205 -14.92 -7.58 -4.74
C VAL A 205 -15.36 -6.27 -4.12
N THR A 206 -16.60 -6.20 -3.67
CA THR A 206 -17.15 -5.06 -2.93
C THR A 206 -17.07 -5.32 -1.43
N LEU A 207 -16.38 -4.43 -0.74
CA LEU A 207 -16.30 -4.33 0.71
C LEU A 207 -17.26 -3.23 1.17
N LYS A 208 -18.03 -3.50 2.23
CA LYS A 208 -18.86 -2.50 2.91
C LYS A 208 -18.68 -2.62 4.41
N TRP A 209 -18.59 -1.50 5.12
CA TRP A 209 -18.44 -1.50 6.57
C TRP A 209 -19.33 -0.45 7.24
N THR A 210 -19.52 -0.59 8.54
CA THR A 210 -20.17 0.44 9.36
C THR A 210 -19.19 1.60 9.60
N PRO A 211 -19.56 2.86 9.28
CA PRO A 211 -18.75 4.02 9.63
C PRO A 211 -18.48 4.12 11.13
N THR A 212 -17.37 4.73 11.50
CA THR A 212 -16.95 4.96 12.89
C THR A 212 -16.84 6.46 13.17
N GLY A 213 -17.18 6.88 14.39
CA GLY A 213 -17.04 8.27 14.80
C GLY A 213 -15.58 8.70 14.93
N ASN A 214 -15.35 10.02 14.94
CA ASN A 214 -14.02 10.64 14.98
C ASN A 214 -13.06 10.17 13.87
N THR A 215 -13.57 9.62 12.77
CA THR A 215 -12.72 9.08 11.70
C THR A 215 -12.46 10.15 10.64
N THR A 216 -11.23 10.22 10.15
CA THR A 216 -10.82 11.09 9.05
C THR A 216 -10.50 10.32 7.78
N SER A 217 -10.05 9.06 7.90
CA SER A 217 -9.81 8.19 6.75
C SER A 217 -9.97 6.71 7.10
N TYR A 218 -10.13 5.87 6.10
CA TYR A 218 -10.07 4.41 6.24
C TYR A 218 -8.91 3.84 5.44
N ARG A 219 -8.21 2.85 6.00
CA ARG A 219 -7.27 2.01 5.24
C ARG A 219 -7.87 0.63 5.01
N ILE A 220 -7.75 0.18 3.78
CA ILE A 220 -8.26 -1.10 3.32
C ILE A 220 -7.06 -2.00 3.12
N TYR A 221 -7.13 -3.18 3.70
CA TYR A 221 -6.06 -4.15 3.71
C TYR A 221 -6.48 -5.41 2.99
N ARG A 222 -5.58 -5.94 2.17
CA ARG A 222 -5.72 -7.27 1.56
C ARG A 222 -4.58 -8.16 2.00
N PHE A 223 -4.88 -9.42 2.28
CA PHE A 223 -3.86 -10.40 2.62
C PHE A 223 -3.05 -10.80 1.38
N ASN A 224 -1.73 -10.73 1.50
CA ASN A 224 -0.77 -11.14 0.51
C ASN A 224 -0.16 -12.48 0.93
N ASN A 225 -0.41 -13.52 0.13
CA ASN A 225 0.06 -14.88 0.42
C ASN A 225 1.59 -15.02 0.25
N THR A 226 2.24 -14.15 -0.53
CA THR A 226 3.69 -14.25 -0.82
C THR A 226 4.53 -14.07 0.44
N TYR A 227 4.17 -13.11 1.30
CA TYR A 227 4.88 -12.84 2.55
C TYR A 227 4.02 -13.05 3.80
N ASN A 228 2.85 -13.72 3.66
CA ASN A 228 1.97 -14.10 4.77
C ASN A 228 1.55 -12.89 5.65
N GLY A 229 1.15 -11.79 5.03
CA GLY A 229 0.83 -10.53 5.73
C GLY A 229 -0.24 -9.70 5.04
N TYR A 230 -0.69 -8.61 5.67
CA TYR A 230 -1.64 -7.67 5.08
C TYR A 230 -0.92 -6.45 4.49
N GLU A 231 -1.25 -6.09 3.24
CA GLU A 231 -0.86 -4.83 2.60
C GLU A 231 -2.02 -3.85 2.58
N VAL A 232 -1.69 -2.55 2.65
CA VAL A 232 -2.64 -1.49 2.33
C VAL A 232 -2.86 -1.47 0.82
N ILE A 233 -4.10 -1.63 0.39
CA ILE A 233 -4.47 -1.54 -1.03
C ILE A 233 -5.19 -0.22 -1.37
N ALA A 234 -5.71 0.47 -0.37
CA ALA A 234 -6.30 1.80 -0.51
C ALA A 234 -6.31 2.56 0.83
N GLU A 235 -6.23 3.90 0.73
CA GLU A 235 -6.55 4.83 1.80
C GLU A 235 -7.65 5.79 1.30
N LEU A 236 -8.80 5.79 1.97
CA LEU A 236 -9.95 6.61 1.63
C LEU A 236 -9.98 7.81 2.57
N THR A 237 -9.71 9.00 2.05
CA THR A 237 -9.58 10.24 2.84
C THR A 237 -10.90 10.95 3.12
N ASP A 238 -12.00 10.49 2.50
CA ASP A 238 -13.35 10.92 2.83
C ASP A 238 -13.94 9.98 3.90
N PRO A 239 -14.17 10.46 5.13
CA PRO A 239 -14.67 9.62 6.22
C PRO A 239 -16.13 9.22 6.07
N SER A 240 -16.88 9.82 5.13
CA SER A 240 -18.25 9.41 4.80
C SER A 240 -18.30 8.14 3.96
N VAL A 241 -17.19 7.77 3.31
CA VAL A 241 -17.12 6.58 2.47
C VAL A 241 -17.05 5.32 3.34
N SER A 242 -17.99 4.41 3.09
CA SER A 242 -18.13 3.15 3.83
C SER A 242 -18.10 1.91 2.92
N THR A 243 -17.56 2.08 1.70
CA THR A 243 -17.49 1.05 0.67
C THR A 243 -16.20 1.15 -0.14
N TYR A 244 -15.73 0.03 -0.66
CA TYR A 244 -14.57 -0.04 -1.56
C TYR A 244 -14.71 -1.22 -2.52
N VAL A 245 -14.26 -1.06 -3.77
CA VAL A 245 -14.26 -2.12 -4.79
C VAL A 245 -12.83 -2.46 -5.16
N ASP A 246 -12.43 -3.73 -4.95
CA ASP A 246 -11.13 -4.26 -5.41
C ASP A 246 -11.32 -5.00 -6.74
N SER A 247 -10.84 -4.38 -7.83
CA SER A 247 -10.88 -4.94 -9.19
C SER A 247 -9.62 -5.71 -9.59
N LYS A 248 -8.63 -5.82 -8.70
CA LYS A 248 -7.33 -6.44 -9.01
C LYS A 248 -7.27 -7.93 -8.65
N ILE A 249 -8.42 -8.57 -8.46
CA ILE A 249 -8.50 -9.95 -8.01
C ILE A 249 -8.29 -10.92 -9.15
N LYS A 250 -7.41 -11.90 -8.91
CA LYS A 250 -7.30 -13.07 -9.77
C LYS A 250 -8.48 -13.99 -9.48
N GLY A 251 -9.29 -14.24 -10.51
CA GLY A 251 -10.40 -15.16 -10.44
C GLY A 251 -10.00 -16.55 -9.95
N GLY A 252 -10.87 -17.19 -9.19
CA GLY A 252 -10.68 -18.48 -8.56
C GLY A 252 -9.92 -18.45 -7.23
N THR A 253 -9.54 -17.27 -6.75
CA THR A 253 -8.89 -17.11 -5.44
C THR A 253 -9.87 -16.70 -4.33
N THR A 254 -9.44 -16.86 -3.08
CA THR A 254 -10.19 -16.44 -1.89
C THR A 254 -9.46 -15.27 -1.21
N PRO A 255 -9.59 -14.03 -1.71
CA PRO A 255 -8.97 -12.88 -1.07
C PRO A 255 -9.52 -12.65 0.34
N LYS A 256 -8.65 -12.16 1.24
CA LYS A 256 -8.98 -11.86 2.64
C LYS A 256 -8.75 -10.39 2.90
N TYR A 257 -9.68 -9.75 3.58
CA TYR A 257 -9.66 -8.30 3.80
C TYR A 257 -9.87 -7.90 5.26
N LYS A 258 -9.29 -6.75 5.61
CA LYS A 258 -9.56 -6.00 6.83
C LYS A 258 -9.71 -4.52 6.48
N VAL A 259 -10.45 -3.78 7.29
CA VAL A 259 -10.56 -2.32 7.21
C VAL A 259 -10.20 -1.75 8.58
N ARG A 260 -9.53 -0.60 8.62
CA ARG A 260 -9.37 0.14 9.88
C ARG A 260 -9.66 1.63 9.69
N PRO A 261 -10.21 2.30 10.69
CA PRO A 261 -10.35 3.75 10.68
C PRO A 261 -9.07 4.41 11.18
N ILE A 262 -8.89 5.66 10.78
CA ILE A 262 -7.78 6.52 11.18
C ILE A 262 -8.37 7.87 11.56
N THR A 263 -7.89 8.44 12.64
CA THR A 263 -8.18 9.81 13.05
C THR A 263 -6.93 10.65 12.91
N LYS A 264 -7.06 11.78 12.23
CA LYS A 264 -6.03 12.82 12.16
C LYS A 264 -6.54 14.09 12.83
N LYS A 265 -5.94 14.47 13.95
CA LYS A 265 -6.21 15.71 14.68
C LYS A 265 -5.02 16.64 14.52
N GLY A 266 -5.04 17.43 13.44
CA GLY A 266 -3.87 18.18 12.98
C GLY A 266 -2.72 17.22 12.61
N ASP A 267 -1.57 17.39 13.23
CA ASP A 267 -0.36 16.59 13.04
C ASP A 267 -0.29 15.34 13.92
N ILE A 268 -1.32 15.08 14.75
CA ILE A 268 -1.43 13.85 15.54
C ILE A 268 -2.33 12.85 14.80
N THR A 269 -1.83 11.64 14.59
CA THR A 269 -2.58 10.54 13.96
C THR A 269 -2.78 9.38 14.95
N ALA A 270 -4.01 8.94 15.13
CA ALA A 270 -4.34 7.73 15.87
C ALA A 270 -4.93 6.68 14.92
N MET A 271 -4.43 5.45 15.03
CA MET A 271 -4.92 4.33 14.22
C MET A 271 -5.94 3.54 15.03
N GLY A 272 -7.15 3.36 14.50
CA GLY A 272 -8.15 2.48 15.10
C GLY A 272 -7.83 1.01 14.90
N TYR A 273 -8.57 0.15 15.60
CA TYR A 273 -8.43 -1.30 15.44
C TYR A 273 -8.93 -1.77 14.06
N TYR A 274 -8.37 -2.90 13.63
CA TYR A 274 -8.85 -3.58 12.44
C TYR A 274 -10.22 -4.20 12.67
N SER A 275 -11.06 -4.18 11.64
CA SER A 275 -12.21 -5.05 11.53
C SER A 275 -11.79 -6.53 11.65
N SER A 276 -12.75 -7.39 11.99
CA SER A 276 -12.58 -8.83 11.75
C SER A 276 -12.27 -9.09 10.28
N CYS A 277 -11.49 -10.15 10.03
CA CYS A 277 -11.17 -10.58 8.67
C CYS A 277 -12.41 -11.14 7.97
N LYS A 278 -12.62 -10.77 6.71
CA LYS A 278 -13.62 -11.39 5.83
C LYS A 278 -12.96 -11.89 4.55
N SER A 279 -13.54 -12.93 3.95
CA SER A 279 -13.06 -13.52 2.72
C SER A 279 -14.19 -14.09 1.89
N VAL A 280 -14.01 -14.17 0.58
CA VAL A 280 -14.99 -14.73 -0.36
C VAL A 280 -14.25 -15.43 -1.48
N LEU A 281 -14.72 -16.61 -1.92
CA LEU A 281 -14.22 -17.25 -3.13
C LEU A 281 -14.75 -16.48 -4.35
N VAL A 282 -13.86 -15.89 -5.13
CA VAL A 282 -14.23 -15.08 -6.30
C VAL A 282 -14.11 -15.95 -7.54
N LYS A 283 -15.17 -16.10 -8.34
CA LYS A 283 -15.07 -16.80 -9.63
C LYS A 283 -14.34 -15.92 -10.66
N PRO A 284 -13.68 -16.49 -11.69
CA PRO A 284 -13.14 -15.70 -12.78
C PRO A 284 -14.19 -14.83 -13.46
N ALA A 285 -13.73 -13.71 -14.05
CA ALA A 285 -14.60 -12.81 -14.78
C ALA A 285 -15.24 -13.53 -15.98
N THR A 286 -16.52 -13.25 -16.22
CA THR A 286 -17.25 -13.77 -17.38
C THR A 286 -16.78 -13.05 -18.64
N PRO A 287 -16.25 -13.76 -19.65
CA PRO A 287 -15.82 -13.12 -20.89
C PRO A 287 -17.02 -12.59 -21.70
N SER A 288 -16.88 -11.42 -22.31
CA SER A 288 -17.69 -11.03 -23.47
C SER A 288 -17.19 -11.79 -24.70
N PHE A 289 -18.04 -12.04 -25.69
CA PHE A 289 -17.72 -12.98 -26.77
C PHE A 289 -18.26 -12.51 -28.12
N THR A 290 -17.41 -12.59 -29.15
CA THR A 290 -17.67 -12.19 -30.54
C THR A 290 -17.06 -13.20 -31.51
N ALA A 291 -17.64 -13.32 -32.71
CA ALA A 291 -17.15 -14.22 -33.76
C ALA A 291 -17.21 -13.56 -35.13
N SER A 292 -16.32 -13.98 -36.03
CA SER A 292 -16.35 -13.65 -37.46
C SER A 292 -15.93 -14.87 -38.28
N SER A 293 -16.52 -15.07 -39.46
CA SER A 293 -16.07 -16.11 -40.41
C SER A 293 -14.66 -15.77 -40.87
N ALA A 294 -13.73 -16.73 -40.79
CA ALA A 294 -12.38 -16.55 -41.31
C ALA A 294 -12.29 -17.05 -42.76
N ASP A 295 -12.84 -18.24 -43.03
CA ASP A 295 -13.03 -18.79 -44.38
C ASP A 295 -14.20 -19.79 -44.42
N ALA A 296 -14.33 -20.56 -45.50
CA ALA A 296 -15.38 -21.56 -45.68
C ALA A 296 -15.32 -22.73 -44.67
N THR A 297 -14.16 -22.97 -44.06
CA THR A 297 -13.90 -24.07 -43.14
C THR A 297 -13.40 -23.61 -41.77
N SER A 298 -13.40 -22.31 -41.52
CA SER A 298 -12.88 -21.76 -40.27
C SER A 298 -13.63 -20.54 -39.75
N VAL A 299 -13.68 -20.42 -38.43
CA VAL A 299 -14.29 -19.30 -37.71
C VAL A 299 -13.27 -18.73 -36.72
N TYR A 300 -13.11 -17.41 -36.75
CA TYR A 300 -12.32 -16.65 -35.79
C TYR A 300 -13.18 -16.23 -34.61
N LEU A 301 -12.78 -16.62 -33.41
CA LEU A 301 -13.47 -16.34 -32.15
C LEU A 301 -12.63 -15.42 -31.29
N LYS A 302 -13.27 -14.43 -30.65
CA LYS A 302 -12.59 -13.42 -29.81
C LYS A 302 -13.41 -13.09 -28.56
N TRP A 303 -12.74 -12.87 -27.44
CA TRP A 303 -13.37 -12.56 -26.16
C TRP A 303 -12.64 -11.48 -25.34
N SER A 304 -13.29 -10.96 -24.29
CA SER A 304 -12.61 -10.09 -23.32
C SER A 304 -11.66 -10.88 -22.42
N ARG A 305 -10.54 -10.24 -22.05
CA ARG A 305 -9.56 -10.83 -21.15
C ARG A 305 -10.08 -10.85 -19.71
N ALA A 306 -9.69 -11.88 -18.97
CA ALA A 306 -9.90 -12.05 -17.54
C ALA A 306 -8.57 -12.35 -16.84
N ASN A 307 -8.44 -11.94 -15.57
CA ASN A 307 -7.32 -12.33 -14.72
C ASN A 307 -7.53 -13.79 -14.25
N CYS A 308 -7.13 -14.74 -15.10
CA CYS A 308 -7.39 -16.18 -14.96
C CYS A 308 -6.19 -17.02 -15.47
N ASP A 309 -6.30 -18.34 -15.44
CA ASP A 309 -5.27 -19.25 -15.98
C ASP A 309 -5.54 -19.68 -17.43
N GLY A 310 -6.70 -19.35 -17.96
CA GLY A 310 -7.08 -19.65 -19.34
C GLY A 310 -8.59 -19.67 -19.57
N TYR A 311 -8.99 -20.22 -20.72
CA TYR A 311 -10.37 -20.28 -21.19
C TYR A 311 -10.74 -21.67 -21.69
N ARG A 312 -12.02 -22.03 -21.53
CA ARG A 312 -12.60 -23.24 -22.10
C ARG A 312 -13.61 -22.83 -23.17
N LEU A 313 -13.34 -23.25 -24.40
CA LEU A 313 -14.20 -23.04 -25.55
C LEU A 313 -15.02 -24.31 -25.83
N LEU A 314 -16.33 -24.16 -26.01
CA LEU A 314 -17.25 -25.24 -26.33
C LEU A 314 -18.04 -24.93 -27.61
N VAL A 315 -18.42 -25.99 -28.32
CA VAL A 315 -19.32 -25.96 -29.48
C VAL A 315 -20.57 -26.79 -29.20
N LEU A 316 -21.73 -26.33 -29.67
CA LEU A 316 -22.99 -27.07 -29.56
C LEU A 316 -23.09 -28.10 -30.69
N ASN A 317 -23.45 -29.34 -30.36
CA ASN A 317 -23.98 -30.27 -31.32
C ASN A 317 -25.51 -30.09 -31.41
N PRO A 318 -26.06 -29.59 -32.53
CA PRO A 318 -27.48 -29.26 -32.62
C PRO A 318 -28.39 -30.50 -32.59
N ALA A 319 -27.91 -31.65 -33.06
CA ALA A 319 -28.70 -32.89 -33.07
C ALA A 319 -28.94 -33.45 -31.67
N THR A 320 -27.99 -33.25 -30.75
CA THR A 320 -28.07 -33.77 -29.38
C THR A 320 -28.34 -32.69 -28.33
N ASN A 321 -28.30 -31.42 -28.72
CA ASN A 321 -28.33 -30.24 -27.86
C ASN A 321 -27.30 -30.30 -26.71
N LYS A 322 -26.12 -30.90 -26.98
CA LYS A 322 -25.03 -31.06 -26.01
C LYS A 322 -23.80 -30.30 -26.46
N TYR A 323 -23.13 -29.67 -25.50
CA TYR A 323 -21.87 -28.98 -25.71
C TYR A 323 -20.67 -29.93 -25.58
N SER A 324 -19.75 -29.89 -26.55
CA SER A 324 -18.46 -30.59 -26.48
C SER A 324 -17.29 -29.59 -26.40
N PRO A 325 -16.16 -29.96 -25.77
CA PRO A 325 -14.97 -29.11 -25.73
C PRO A 325 -14.34 -28.97 -27.10
N VAL A 326 -14.10 -27.73 -27.52
CA VAL A 326 -13.22 -27.41 -28.66
C VAL A 326 -11.78 -27.34 -28.17
N SER A 327 -11.52 -26.52 -27.15
CA SER A 327 -10.17 -26.33 -26.62
C SER A 327 -10.16 -25.84 -25.18
N MET A 328 -9.08 -26.15 -24.48
CA MET A 328 -8.66 -25.53 -23.22
C MET A 328 -7.46 -24.64 -23.52
N ILE A 329 -7.74 -23.35 -23.74
CA ILE A 329 -6.71 -22.35 -24.06
C ILE A 329 -6.04 -21.93 -22.75
N SER A 330 -4.75 -22.21 -22.59
CA SER A 330 -3.97 -21.76 -21.44
C SER A 330 -3.60 -20.27 -21.56
N GLY A 331 -3.42 -19.59 -20.43
CA GLY A 331 -3.01 -18.19 -20.38
C GLY A 331 -4.18 -17.20 -20.40
N GLY A 332 -4.31 -16.38 -19.35
CA GLY A 332 -5.36 -15.36 -19.25
C GLY A 332 -5.26 -14.23 -20.28
N THR A 333 -4.08 -14.05 -20.90
CA THR A 333 -3.86 -13.05 -21.96
C THR A 333 -4.36 -13.52 -23.33
N ASN A 334 -4.54 -14.82 -23.53
CA ASN A 334 -5.06 -15.36 -24.79
C ASN A 334 -6.55 -15.08 -24.90
N ASN A 335 -6.92 -14.31 -25.92
CA ASN A 335 -8.28 -13.78 -26.05
C ASN A 335 -8.92 -14.03 -27.40
N SER A 336 -8.36 -14.97 -28.16
CA SER A 336 -8.91 -15.42 -29.44
C SER A 336 -8.52 -16.85 -29.75
N PHE A 337 -9.27 -17.48 -30.65
CA PHE A 337 -8.98 -18.81 -31.18
C PHE A 337 -9.64 -18.98 -32.55
N THR A 338 -8.94 -19.59 -33.50
CA THR A 338 -9.51 -19.96 -34.80
C THR A 338 -9.89 -21.43 -34.77
N VAL A 339 -11.17 -21.73 -34.95
CA VAL A 339 -11.66 -23.10 -35.11
C VAL A 339 -11.60 -23.45 -36.59
N THR A 340 -10.90 -24.53 -36.94
CA THR A 340 -10.72 -25.01 -38.31
C THR A 340 -11.39 -26.36 -38.53
N GLY A 341 -11.47 -26.83 -39.78
CA GLY A 341 -12.08 -28.12 -40.11
C GLY A 341 -13.60 -28.11 -40.03
N LEU A 342 -14.22 -26.94 -40.17
CA LEU A 342 -15.66 -26.75 -40.20
C LEU A 342 -16.20 -27.02 -41.61
N THR A 343 -17.48 -27.36 -41.69
CA THR A 343 -18.18 -27.57 -42.95
C THR A 343 -18.56 -26.21 -43.56
N PRO A 344 -18.37 -25.99 -44.87
CA PRO A 344 -18.86 -24.80 -45.56
C PRO A 344 -20.36 -24.58 -45.41
N ASN A 345 -20.76 -23.30 -45.40
CA ASN A 345 -22.15 -22.87 -45.28
C ASN A 345 -22.94 -23.54 -44.13
N THR A 346 -22.27 -23.78 -42.99
CA THR A 346 -22.84 -24.48 -41.85
C THR A 346 -22.84 -23.58 -40.62
N THR A 347 -23.96 -23.60 -39.89
CA THR A 347 -24.16 -22.78 -38.69
C THR A 347 -23.65 -23.51 -37.45
N TYR A 348 -22.83 -22.81 -36.67
CA TYR A 348 -22.25 -23.28 -35.42
C TYR A 348 -22.63 -22.34 -34.27
N THR A 349 -22.82 -22.92 -33.08
CA THR A 349 -23.04 -22.15 -31.84
C THR A 349 -21.90 -22.43 -30.88
N PHE A 350 -21.22 -21.36 -30.42
CA PHE A 350 -20.10 -21.44 -29.49
C PHE A 350 -20.39 -20.69 -28.19
N LYS A 351 -19.67 -21.10 -27.13
CA LYS A 351 -19.56 -20.31 -25.90
C LYS A 351 -18.21 -20.51 -25.23
N VAL A 352 -17.76 -19.50 -24.50
CA VAL A 352 -16.47 -19.50 -23.82
C VAL A 352 -16.63 -19.19 -22.33
N ARG A 353 -15.74 -19.71 -21.50
CA ARG A 353 -15.64 -19.31 -20.08
C ARG A 353 -14.20 -19.30 -19.61
N ALA A 354 -13.84 -18.34 -18.77
CA ALA A 354 -12.55 -18.34 -18.08
C ALA A 354 -12.48 -19.41 -16.99
N TYR A 355 -11.27 -19.93 -16.73
CA TYR A 355 -11.00 -20.89 -15.66
C TYR A 355 -9.78 -20.51 -14.82
N TYR A 356 -9.78 -20.99 -13.58
CA TYR A 356 -8.64 -20.98 -12.67
C TYR A 356 -8.32 -22.41 -12.26
N LYS A 357 -7.06 -22.81 -12.38
CA LYS A 357 -6.57 -24.15 -12.13
C LYS A 357 -5.39 -24.08 -11.14
N PRO A 358 -5.66 -24.13 -9.83
CA PRO A 358 -4.61 -24.28 -8.83
C PRO A 358 -3.97 -25.67 -8.91
N SER A 359 -2.70 -25.78 -8.51
CA SER A 359 -1.97 -27.05 -8.48
C SER A 359 -2.71 -28.05 -7.58
N ASN A 360 -3.12 -29.19 -8.15
CA ASN A 360 -3.77 -30.31 -7.45
C ASN A 360 -5.16 -30.03 -6.84
N THR A 361 -5.94 -29.13 -7.42
CA THR A 361 -7.30 -28.79 -6.93
C THR A 361 -8.33 -28.68 -8.06
N VAL A 362 -9.61 -28.64 -7.68
CA VAL A 362 -10.75 -28.54 -8.62
C VAL A 362 -10.69 -27.24 -9.42
N ILE A 363 -10.88 -27.33 -10.73
CA ILE A 363 -10.92 -26.15 -11.62
C ILE A 363 -12.14 -25.30 -11.26
N THR A 364 -11.90 -24.03 -10.96
CA THR A 364 -12.96 -23.05 -10.76
C THR A 364 -13.26 -22.35 -12.09
N TYR A 365 -14.54 -22.31 -12.46
CA TYR A 365 -14.98 -21.68 -13.70
C TYR A 365 -15.80 -20.42 -13.44
N SER A 366 -15.65 -19.45 -14.34
CA SER A 366 -16.62 -18.36 -14.51
C SER A 366 -17.97 -18.90 -15.02
N ALA A 367 -19.00 -18.03 -15.03
CA ALA A 367 -20.17 -18.28 -15.86
C ALA A 367 -19.77 -18.29 -17.34
N TYR A 368 -20.55 -18.97 -18.17
CA TYR A 368 -20.35 -18.89 -19.62
C TYR A 368 -20.64 -17.49 -20.14
N SER A 369 -19.92 -17.10 -21.20
CA SER A 369 -20.34 -16.00 -22.06
C SER A 369 -21.74 -16.25 -22.61
N PRO A 370 -22.44 -15.20 -23.11
CA PRO A 370 -23.51 -15.39 -24.06
C PRO A 370 -23.07 -16.31 -25.20
N GLU A 371 -24.02 -17.07 -25.76
CA GLU A 371 -23.77 -17.90 -26.94
C GLU A 371 -23.57 -17.01 -28.17
N ILE A 372 -22.64 -17.39 -29.03
CA ILE A 372 -22.48 -16.77 -30.35
C ILE A 372 -22.89 -17.79 -31.41
N VAL A 373 -23.73 -17.36 -32.34
CA VAL A 373 -24.17 -18.16 -33.48
C VAL A 373 -23.51 -17.59 -34.72
N ILE A 374 -22.87 -18.43 -35.53
CA ILE A 374 -22.18 -17.99 -36.73
C ILE A 374 -22.19 -19.06 -37.81
N THR A 375 -22.32 -18.64 -39.06
CA THR A 375 -22.31 -19.50 -40.25
C THR A 375 -20.97 -19.33 -40.96
N THR A 376 -20.32 -20.45 -41.31
CA THR A 376 -19.12 -20.43 -42.16
C THR A 376 -19.46 -19.91 -43.56
N SER A 377 -18.47 -19.32 -44.24
CA SER A 377 -18.66 -18.90 -45.63
C SER A 377 -18.97 -20.10 -46.53
N ALA A 378 -19.61 -19.86 -47.67
CA ALA A 378 -19.73 -20.88 -48.71
C ALA A 378 -18.35 -21.27 -49.24
N ALA A 379 -18.21 -22.52 -49.70
CA ALA A 379 -17.00 -22.93 -50.44
C ALA A 379 -16.86 -22.06 -51.69
N ALA A 380 -15.63 -21.73 -52.07
CA ALA A 380 -15.40 -21.11 -53.37
C ALA A 380 -15.98 -22.02 -54.45
N ALA A 381 -16.73 -21.45 -55.39
CA ALA A 381 -17.21 -22.20 -56.53
C ALA A 381 -16.01 -22.80 -57.26
N ASP A 382 -16.08 -24.09 -57.60
CA ASP A 382 -15.05 -24.73 -58.40
C ASP A 382 -15.12 -24.16 -59.83
N THR A 383 -14.32 -23.13 -60.11
CA THR A 383 -14.28 -22.49 -61.43
C THR A 383 -13.47 -23.30 -62.44
N SER A 384 -12.98 -24.49 -62.08
CA SER A 384 -12.23 -25.35 -63.00
C SER A 384 -13.08 -25.86 -64.18
N GLU A 385 -14.40 -25.97 -64.02
CA GLU A 385 -15.31 -26.29 -65.14
C GLU A 385 -15.64 -25.08 -66.03
N ILE A 386 -15.55 -23.84 -65.52
CA ILE A 386 -15.85 -22.62 -66.31
C ILE A 386 -14.71 -22.31 -67.29
N ALA A 387 -13.46 -22.64 -66.92
CA ALA A 387 -12.29 -22.47 -67.79
C ALA A 387 -12.28 -23.42 -69.01
N ALA A 388 -13.01 -24.54 -68.95
CA ALA A 388 -13.09 -25.50 -70.05
C ALA A 388 -14.07 -25.09 -71.17
N PHE A 389 -14.96 -24.13 -70.93
CA PHE A 389 -15.97 -23.70 -71.92
C PHE A 389 -15.57 -22.44 -72.71
N THR A 390 -14.50 -21.74 -72.32
CA THR A 390 -14.02 -20.50 -72.99
C THR A 390 -12.82 -20.72 -73.93
N ALA A 391 -12.45 -21.97 -74.23
CA ALA A 391 -11.45 -22.24 -75.27
C ALA A 391 -12.08 -22.00 -76.66
N GLU A 392 -11.88 -20.80 -77.18
CA GLU A 392 -12.23 -20.37 -78.53
C GLU A 392 -11.54 -21.27 -79.57
N PRO A 393 -12.24 -21.78 -80.61
CA PRO A 393 -11.59 -22.61 -81.63
C PRO A 393 -10.65 -21.75 -82.49
N GLU A 394 -9.37 -22.12 -82.55
CA GLU A 394 -8.39 -21.46 -83.43
C GLU A 394 -8.85 -21.53 -84.90
N LEU A 395 -9.08 -20.36 -85.50
CA LEU A 395 -9.27 -20.21 -86.94
C LEU A 395 -7.95 -20.44 -87.69
N PRO A 396 -7.95 -21.13 -88.85
CA PRO A 396 -6.72 -21.39 -89.59
C PRO A 396 -6.19 -20.11 -90.25
N LYS A 397 -4.90 -19.85 -90.07
CA LYS A 397 -4.18 -18.74 -90.70
C LYS A 397 -4.04 -18.98 -92.21
N THR A 398 -4.49 -18.03 -93.01
CA THR A 398 -4.17 -17.94 -94.45
C THR A 398 -3.12 -16.86 -94.68
N ASP A 399 -1.98 -17.26 -95.24
CA ASP A 399 -0.91 -16.38 -95.73
C ASP A 399 -1.33 -15.65 -97.01
N LEU A 400 -1.23 -14.31 -97.03
CA LEU A 400 -1.08 -13.52 -98.26
C LEU A 400 -0.25 -12.24 -97.99
N PRO A 401 0.46 -11.69 -99.01
CA PRO A 401 1.75 -11.05 -98.83
C PRO A 401 1.77 -9.51 -98.91
N ASP A 402 2.86 -9.01 -98.32
CA ASP A 402 3.68 -7.81 -98.54
C ASP A 402 3.28 -6.81 -99.65
N GLU A 403 3.07 -5.55 -99.24
CA GLU A 403 3.21 -4.40 -100.13
C GLU A 403 3.89 -3.22 -99.39
N THR A 404 4.80 -2.58 -100.10
CA THR A 404 5.85 -1.66 -99.66
C THR A 404 5.46 -0.18 -99.79
N ALA A 405 6.33 0.68 -99.22
CA ALA A 405 6.45 2.14 -99.40
C ALA A 405 5.51 3.00 -98.52
N SER A 406 5.89 4.15 -97.94
CA SER A 406 7.05 5.04 -98.12
C SER A 406 7.19 5.96 -96.88
N GLU A 407 8.38 6.57 -96.77
CA GLU A 407 8.83 7.59 -95.83
C GLU A 407 7.85 8.74 -95.53
N GLU A 408 7.88 9.26 -94.31
CA GLU A 408 8.14 10.70 -94.09
C GLU A 408 8.66 10.96 -92.66
N THR A 409 9.67 11.83 -92.61
CA THR A 409 10.38 12.36 -91.45
C THR A 409 9.57 13.46 -90.76
N ASP A 410 9.67 13.60 -89.44
CA ASP A 410 10.00 14.91 -88.85
C ASP A 410 10.40 14.84 -87.38
N THR A 411 11.48 15.56 -87.10
CA THR A 411 12.06 15.91 -85.80
C THR A 411 11.48 17.23 -85.31
N GLU A 412 11.20 17.41 -84.02
CA GLU A 412 11.73 18.55 -83.23
C GLU A 412 11.22 18.61 -81.76
N THR A 413 12.20 18.91 -80.89
CA THR A 413 12.19 19.77 -79.67
C THR A 413 11.17 19.55 -78.55
N ASP A 414 11.61 19.22 -77.33
CA ASP A 414 12.23 20.10 -76.30
C ASP A 414 11.18 20.83 -75.45
N GLU A 415 11.06 20.46 -74.17
CA GLU A 415 11.34 21.40 -73.07
C GLU A 415 11.15 20.75 -71.68
N ARG A 416 12.16 21.00 -70.86
CA ARG A 416 12.17 20.99 -69.39
C ARG A 416 10.90 21.61 -68.77
N VAL A 417 10.56 21.18 -67.56
CA VAL A 417 10.68 21.99 -66.32
C VAL A 417 10.25 21.15 -65.11
N SER A 418 11.11 21.23 -64.10
CA SER A 418 10.94 20.83 -62.70
C SER A 418 9.75 21.51 -62.03
N ASP A 419 9.07 20.84 -61.10
CA ASP A 419 9.09 21.40 -59.74
C ASP A 419 8.77 20.39 -58.63
N GLU A 420 9.50 20.61 -57.56
CA GLU A 420 9.53 19.96 -56.27
C GLU A 420 8.54 20.71 -55.36
N THR A 421 7.74 20.03 -54.53
CA THR A 421 7.24 20.64 -53.30
C THR A 421 6.89 19.58 -52.27
N ALA A 422 7.69 19.57 -51.21
CA ALA A 422 7.41 18.96 -49.93
C ALA A 422 6.55 19.89 -49.06
N ALA A 423 5.92 19.29 -48.04
CA ALA A 423 5.65 19.79 -46.68
C ALA A 423 4.17 19.66 -46.25
N ALA A 424 3.92 18.75 -45.29
CA ALA A 424 3.58 19.07 -43.90
C ALA A 424 3.29 17.77 -43.12
#